data_AF-A0A251Y6X4-F1
#
_entry.id   AF-A0A251Y6X4-F1
#
_cell.length_a   1.000
_cell.length_b   1.000
_cell.length_c   1.000
_cell.angle_alpha   90.00
_cell.angle_beta   90.00
_cell.angle_gamma   90.00
#
_symmetry.space_group_name_H-M   'P 1'
#
loop_
_entity.id
_entity.type
_entity.pdbx_description
1 polymer ?
#
loop_
_entity_poly.entity_id
_entity_poly.type
_entity_poly.pdbx_seq_one_letter_code
_entity_poly.pdbx_strand_id
1 'polypeptide(L)'
;MGDASKSFLVVDADEFKTRLLREAVADGSYESWIKPAAVRESEAAGERFHPMELSSLVHAESADLADRQRTEAIRSGKNVIIDTVLSSDTKARQIMGELERAGYDVQVVDVEVPREVSEERIQKRWREGNERAERGEGLGGRWVPSEFGSWVYGDPGGRSRPEANARMVAEESPAVSRYRVYRTSAEQAEAKASPSLETDMSRATRGGPLVPTRSAEAELPRARPLPGITRAVGPAASAAAGRPGRGR
;
A
#
# COMPACT_ATOMS: atom_id res chain seq x y z
N MET A 1 22.32 20.12 -7.43
CA MET A 1 21.17 19.23 -7.68
C MET A 1 21.00 18.37 -6.45
N GLY A 2 20.19 18.83 -5.51
CA GLY A 2 20.08 18.28 -4.16
C GLY A 2 18.76 17.56 -3.96
N ASP A 3 18.88 16.40 -3.31
CA ASP A 3 17.84 15.67 -2.58
C ASP A 3 16.67 15.06 -3.37
N ALA A 4 16.97 14.03 -4.17
CA ALA A 4 15.99 12.98 -4.47
C ALA A 4 15.85 12.05 -3.24
N SER A 5 15.40 12.60 -2.10
CA SER A 5 15.02 11.79 -0.95
C SER A 5 13.76 10.98 -1.31
N LYS A 6 13.99 9.79 -1.87
CA LYS A 6 13.14 8.58 -1.79
C LYS A 6 11.62 8.83 -1.69
N SER A 7 11.01 9.50 -2.66
CA SER A 7 9.55 9.45 -2.78
C SER A 7 9.16 8.04 -3.23
N PHE A 8 8.37 7.33 -2.42
CA PHE A 8 7.74 6.08 -2.85
C PHE A 8 6.49 6.39 -3.65
N LEU A 9 6.32 5.74 -4.79
CA LEU A 9 5.04 5.71 -5.49
C LEU A 9 4.16 4.65 -4.85
N VAL A 10 3.02 5.05 -4.29
CA VAL A 10 2.01 4.11 -3.80
C VAL A 10 1.18 3.64 -4.98
N VAL A 11 1.04 2.33 -5.12
CA VAL A 11 0.14 1.68 -6.07
C VAL A 11 -0.99 1.06 -5.27
N ASP A 12 -2.18 1.67 -5.36
CA ASP A 12 -3.41 1.21 -4.71
C ASP A 12 -4.56 1.22 -5.73
N ALA A 13 -5.20 0.06 -5.91
CA ALA A 13 -6.33 -0.07 -6.82
C ALA A 13 -7.57 0.72 -6.35
N ASP A 14 -7.75 0.95 -5.05
CA ASP A 14 -8.89 1.70 -4.51
C ASP A 14 -8.81 3.21 -4.86
N GLU A 15 -7.60 3.76 -5.03
CA GLU A 15 -7.42 5.11 -5.56
C GLU A 15 -7.95 5.21 -7.00
N PHE A 16 -7.67 4.22 -7.84
CA PHE A 16 -8.20 4.17 -9.21
C PHE A 16 -9.72 4.02 -9.25
N LYS A 17 -10.33 3.22 -8.35
CA LYS A 17 -11.80 3.15 -8.26
C LYS A 17 -12.42 4.52 -8.01
N THR A 18 -11.85 5.27 -7.08
CA THR A 18 -12.31 6.63 -6.75
C THR A 18 -12.21 7.57 -7.95
N ARG A 19 -11.10 7.53 -8.69
CA ARG A 19 -10.88 8.37 -9.87
C ARG A 19 -11.81 8.00 -11.02
N LEU A 20 -11.96 6.70 -11.32
CA LEU A 20 -12.86 6.20 -12.36
C LEU A 20 -14.30 6.62 -12.09
N LEU A 21 -14.79 6.42 -10.86
CA LEU A 21 -16.15 6.81 -10.50
C LEU A 21 -16.35 8.32 -10.49
N ARG A 22 -15.34 9.10 -10.12
CA ARG A 22 -15.41 10.57 -10.20
C ARG A 22 -15.58 11.02 -11.65
N GLU A 23 -14.74 10.49 -12.54
CA GLU A 23 -14.82 10.83 -13.97
C GLU A 23 -16.16 10.38 -14.56
N ALA A 24 -16.60 9.16 -14.21
CA ALA A 24 -17.86 8.64 -14.69
C ALA A 24 -19.09 9.45 -14.26
N VAL A 25 -19.03 10.03 -13.06
CA VAL A 25 -20.07 10.97 -12.59
C VAL A 25 -19.98 12.30 -13.37
N ALA A 26 -18.77 12.79 -13.61
CA ALA A 26 -18.54 14.07 -14.30
C ALA A 26 -18.96 14.02 -15.78
N ASP A 27 -18.70 12.92 -16.48
CA ASP A 27 -19.02 12.74 -17.89
C ASP A 27 -20.41 12.11 -18.17
N GLY A 28 -21.12 11.71 -17.11
CA GLY A 28 -22.46 11.11 -17.19
C GLY A 28 -22.48 9.63 -17.59
N SER A 29 -21.32 8.98 -17.77
CA SER A 29 -21.23 7.53 -18.02
C SER A 29 -21.73 6.70 -16.83
N TYR A 30 -21.59 7.22 -15.60
CA TYR A 30 -22.07 6.58 -14.38
C TYR A 30 -23.57 6.28 -14.45
N GLU A 31 -24.38 7.30 -14.75
CA GLU A 31 -25.85 7.17 -14.80
C GLU A 31 -26.35 6.47 -16.08
N SER A 32 -25.61 6.56 -17.18
CA SER A 32 -26.09 6.08 -18.48
C SER A 32 -25.91 4.57 -18.68
N TRP A 33 -24.69 4.04 -18.48
CA TRP A 33 -24.39 2.63 -18.81
C TRP A 33 -23.60 1.88 -17.74
N ILE A 34 -22.91 2.56 -16.80
CA ILE A 34 -22.22 1.88 -15.70
C ILE A 34 -23.22 1.41 -14.64
N LYS A 35 -24.15 2.28 -14.21
CA LYS A 35 -25.15 1.95 -13.18
C LYS A 35 -26.15 0.90 -13.72
N PRO A 36 -26.26 -0.28 -13.08
CA PRO A 36 -27.20 -1.31 -13.50
C PRO A 36 -28.66 -0.84 -13.45
N ALA A 37 -29.51 -1.42 -14.30
CA ALA A 37 -30.95 -1.10 -14.33
C ALA A 37 -31.63 -1.37 -12.97
N ALA A 38 -31.30 -2.49 -12.32
CA ALA A 38 -31.84 -2.84 -11.00
C ALA A 38 -31.54 -1.78 -9.93
N VAL A 39 -30.37 -1.15 -9.96
CA VAL A 39 -30.03 -0.06 -9.02
C VAL A 39 -30.89 1.17 -9.31
N ARG A 40 -31.08 1.52 -10.58
CA ARG A 40 -31.95 2.65 -10.99
C ARG A 40 -33.40 2.41 -10.58
N GLU A 41 -33.89 1.18 -10.67
CA GLU A 41 -35.22 0.79 -10.21
C GLU A 41 -35.36 0.94 -8.70
N SER A 42 -34.38 0.48 -7.91
CA SER A 42 -34.34 0.71 -6.46
C SER A 42 -34.28 2.19 -6.10
N GLU A 43 -33.49 3.00 -6.82
CA GLU A 43 -33.45 4.46 -6.61
C GLU A 43 -34.81 5.12 -6.92
N ALA A 44 -35.50 4.67 -7.97
CA ALA A 44 -36.85 5.12 -8.29
C ALA A 44 -37.89 4.72 -7.21
N ALA A 45 -37.63 3.62 -6.48
CA ALA A 45 -38.41 3.20 -5.31
C ALA A 45 -38.04 3.95 -4.01
N GLY A 46 -37.07 4.87 -4.06
CA GLY A 46 -36.66 5.73 -2.95
C GLY A 46 -35.40 5.29 -2.21
N GLU A 47 -34.73 4.22 -2.66
CA GLU A 47 -33.40 3.88 -2.14
C GLU A 47 -32.34 4.89 -2.59
N ARG A 48 -31.23 4.98 -1.87
CA ARG A 48 -30.11 5.87 -2.22
C ARG A 48 -28.83 5.07 -2.21
N PHE A 49 -28.07 5.17 -3.31
CA PHE A 49 -26.74 4.57 -3.43
C PHE A 49 -25.72 5.63 -3.80
N HIS A 50 -24.59 5.62 -3.12
CA HIS A 50 -23.45 6.44 -3.48
C HIS A 50 -22.52 5.70 -4.46
N PRO A 51 -21.80 6.40 -5.36
CA PRO A 51 -20.97 5.75 -6.37
C PRO A 51 -19.97 4.71 -5.85
N MET A 52 -19.33 4.97 -4.71
CA MET A 52 -18.35 4.04 -4.13
C MET A 52 -18.97 2.74 -3.59
N GLU A 53 -20.27 2.71 -3.32
CA GLU A 53 -20.98 1.48 -2.94
C GLU A 53 -21.01 0.50 -4.11
N LEU A 54 -21.02 1.01 -5.34
CA LEU A 54 -20.96 0.25 -6.58
C LEU A 54 -19.54 0.13 -7.14
N SER A 55 -18.51 0.36 -6.32
CA SER A 55 -17.11 0.33 -6.75
C SER A 55 -16.64 -1.05 -7.25
N SER A 56 -17.40 -2.11 -7.03
CA SER A 56 -17.19 -3.42 -7.67
C SER A 56 -17.36 -3.37 -9.19
N LEU A 57 -18.20 -2.47 -9.72
CA LEU A 57 -18.43 -2.30 -11.16
C LEU A 57 -17.17 -1.87 -11.92
N VAL A 58 -16.27 -1.15 -11.24
CA VAL A 58 -14.98 -0.69 -11.79
C VAL A 58 -13.80 -1.53 -11.28
N HIS A 59 -14.06 -2.71 -10.69
CA HIS A 59 -13.01 -3.52 -10.08
C HIS A 59 -11.96 -3.99 -11.11
N ALA A 60 -12.40 -4.52 -12.25
CA ALA A 60 -11.50 -5.04 -13.27
C ALA A 60 -10.60 -3.93 -13.85
N GLU A 61 -11.19 -2.79 -14.19
CA GLU A 61 -10.46 -1.65 -14.75
C GLU A 61 -9.49 -1.04 -13.73
N SER A 62 -9.92 -0.85 -12.48
CA SER A 62 -9.02 -0.35 -11.42
C SER A 62 -7.84 -1.30 -11.15
N ALA A 63 -8.06 -2.62 -11.22
CA ALA A 63 -6.99 -3.60 -11.07
C ALA A 63 -5.99 -3.56 -12.24
N ASP A 64 -6.48 -3.45 -13.48
CA ASP A 64 -5.63 -3.31 -14.67
C ASP A 64 -4.83 -2.00 -14.66
N LEU A 65 -5.43 -0.87 -14.26
CA LEU A 65 -4.73 0.41 -14.12
C LEU A 65 -3.64 0.36 -13.04
N ALA A 66 -3.92 -0.24 -11.87
CA ALA A 66 -2.94 -0.45 -10.83
C ALA A 66 -1.78 -1.36 -11.29
N ASP A 67 -2.10 -2.42 -12.05
CA ASP A 67 -1.10 -3.32 -12.64
C ASP A 67 -0.20 -2.61 -13.65
N ARG A 68 -0.78 -1.77 -14.52
CA ARG A 68 -0.02 -0.96 -15.49
C ARG A 68 0.87 0.04 -14.77
N GLN A 69 0.35 0.75 -13.77
CA GLN A 69 1.13 1.71 -12.98
C GLN A 69 2.30 1.04 -12.27
N ARG A 70 2.07 -0.12 -11.61
CA ARG A 70 3.15 -0.90 -11.00
C ARG A 70 4.20 -1.28 -12.03
N THR A 71 3.78 -1.86 -13.15
CA THR A 71 4.70 -2.34 -14.20
C THR A 71 5.55 -1.21 -14.76
N GLU A 72 4.95 -0.05 -15.02
CA GLU A 72 5.68 1.13 -15.51
C GLU A 72 6.64 1.69 -14.45
N ALA A 73 6.21 1.77 -13.19
CA ALA A 73 7.03 2.25 -12.10
C ALA A 73 8.24 1.35 -11.84
N ILE A 74 8.04 0.02 -11.87
CA ILE A 74 9.10 -0.98 -11.77
C ILE A 74 10.08 -0.84 -12.95
N ARG A 75 9.57 -0.75 -14.18
CA ARG A 75 10.40 -0.56 -15.38
C ARG A 75 11.23 0.73 -15.31
N SER A 76 10.69 1.76 -14.67
CA SER A 76 11.35 3.05 -14.49
C SER A 76 12.29 3.11 -13.27
N GLY A 77 12.45 2.01 -12.52
CA GLY A 77 13.32 1.95 -11.35
C GLY A 77 12.86 2.81 -10.17
N LYS A 78 11.56 3.13 -10.07
CA LYS A 78 11.01 3.94 -8.97
C LYS A 78 10.90 3.11 -7.69
N ASN A 79 11.09 3.74 -6.53
CA ASN A 79 10.70 3.11 -5.27
C ASN A 79 9.16 3.00 -5.23
N VAL A 80 8.63 1.82 -4.93
CA VAL A 80 7.19 1.55 -4.94
C VAL A 80 6.71 0.99 -3.60
N ILE A 81 5.51 1.40 -3.18
CA ILE A 81 4.70 0.71 -2.18
C ILE A 81 3.56 0.07 -2.94
N ILE A 82 3.42 -1.25 -2.84
CA ILE A 82 2.32 -1.98 -3.46
C ILE A 82 1.32 -2.26 -2.34
N ASP A 83 0.25 -1.48 -2.29
CA ASP A 83 -0.82 -1.66 -1.31
C ASP A 83 -1.83 -2.68 -1.86
N THR A 84 -1.84 -3.86 -1.26
CA THR A 84 -2.70 -4.95 -1.70
C THR A 84 -3.01 -5.89 -0.55
N VAL A 85 -4.20 -6.50 -0.60
CA VAL A 85 -4.60 -7.54 0.33
C VAL A 85 -3.73 -8.79 0.19
N LEU A 86 -3.12 -9.05 -0.98
CA LEU A 86 -2.27 -10.22 -1.21
C LEU A 86 -2.92 -11.59 -0.95
N SER A 87 -4.23 -11.73 -1.15
CA SER A 87 -5.00 -12.96 -0.89
C SER A 87 -4.89 -14.03 -1.98
N SER A 88 -4.35 -13.70 -3.16
CA SER A 88 -4.06 -14.65 -4.24
C SER A 88 -2.57 -15.00 -4.28
N ASP A 89 -2.25 -16.28 -4.14
CA ASP A 89 -0.90 -16.82 -4.22
C ASP A 89 -0.24 -16.55 -5.59
N THR A 90 -1.02 -16.72 -6.66
CA THR A 90 -0.60 -16.49 -8.05
C THR A 90 -0.22 -15.02 -8.25
N LYS A 91 -1.05 -14.10 -7.74
CA LYS A 91 -0.76 -12.66 -7.81
C LYS A 91 0.46 -12.28 -6.98
N ALA A 92 0.60 -12.86 -5.78
CA ALA A 92 1.74 -12.62 -4.91
C ALA A 92 3.06 -13.05 -5.59
N ARG A 93 3.08 -14.24 -6.19
CA ARG A 93 4.22 -14.75 -6.96
C ARG A 93 4.51 -13.91 -8.20
N GLN A 94 3.48 -13.46 -8.91
CA GLN A 94 3.64 -12.57 -10.07
C GLN A 94 4.33 -11.27 -9.67
N ILE A 95 3.81 -10.57 -8.65
CA ILE A 95 4.37 -9.31 -8.16
C ILE A 95 5.83 -9.50 -7.73
N MET A 96 6.11 -10.57 -6.98
CA MET A 96 7.47 -10.82 -6.50
C MET A 96 8.44 -11.11 -7.65
N GLY A 97 8.01 -11.92 -8.64
CA GLY A 97 8.80 -12.17 -9.84
C GLY A 97 9.08 -10.91 -10.67
N GLU A 98 8.13 -9.97 -10.75
CA GLU A 98 8.34 -8.67 -11.41
C GLU A 98 9.43 -7.86 -10.69
N LEU A 99 9.34 -7.76 -9.35
CA LEU A 99 10.33 -7.04 -8.53
C LEU A 99 11.71 -7.69 -8.60
N GLU A 100 11.78 -9.01 -8.51
CA GLU A 100 13.02 -9.79 -8.57
C GLU A 100 13.76 -9.60 -9.91
N ARG A 101 13.04 -9.70 -11.02
CA ARG A 101 13.60 -9.50 -12.37
C ARG A 101 14.11 -8.09 -12.58
N ALA A 102 13.44 -7.10 -11.96
CA ALA A 102 13.87 -5.71 -12.00
C ALA A 102 14.98 -5.38 -10.98
N GLY A 103 15.41 -6.35 -10.16
CA GLY A 103 16.54 -6.19 -9.23
C GLY A 103 16.21 -5.40 -7.96
N TYR A 104 14.93 -5.34 -7.58
CA TYR A 104 14.51 -4.64 -6.36
C TYR A 104 14.99 -5.35 -5.10
N ASP A 105 15.29 -4.54 -4.09
CA ASP A 105 15.32 -4.96 -2.69
C ASP A 105 13.91 -4.82 -2.10
N VAL A 106 13.35 -5.90 -1.58
CA VAL A 106 11.93 -5.96 -1.21
C VAL A 106 11.77 -6.08 0.30
N GLN A 107 10.85 -5.28 0.85
CA GLN A 107 10.36 -5.43 2.21
C GLN A 107 8.88 -5.82 2.17
N VAL A 108 8.55 -6.89 2.87
CA VAL A 108 7.17 -7.35 3.05
C VAL A 108 6.71 -6.88 4.43
N VAL A 109 5.62 -6.11 4.46
CA VAL A 109 4.95 -5.67 5.68
C VAL A 109 3.54 -6.23 5.65
N ASP A 110 3.28 -7.13 6.57
CA ASP A 110 2.00 -7.78 6.77
C ASP A 110 1.28 -7.17 7.99
N VAL A 111 -0.01 -6.90 7.87
CA VAL A 111 -0.82 -6.22 8.89
C VAL A 111 -2.08 -7.03 9.15
N GLU A 112 -2.11 -7.67 10.32
CA GLU A 112 -3.11 -8.66 10.68
C GLU A 112 -4.05 -8.16 11.78
N VAL A 113 -5.33 -8.46 11.62
CA VAL A 113 -6.40 -8.21 12.60
C VAL A 113 -7.38 -9.38 12.60
N PRO A 114 -8.05 -9.68 13.74
CA PRO A 114 -9.17 -10.61 13.77
C PRO A 114 -10.24 -10.25 12.74
N ARG A 115 -10.94 -11.27 12.23
CA ARG A 115 -11.97 -11.11 11.20
C ARG A 115 -13.04 -10.11 11.62
N GLU A 116 -13.49 -10.20 12.86
CA GLU A 116 -14.54 -9.37 13.43
C GLU A 116 -14.12 -7.89 13.44
N VAL A 117 -12.87 -7.63 13.84
CA VAL A 117 -12.27 -6.28 13.80
C VAL A 117 -12.19 -5.74 12.37
N SER A 118 -11.85 -6.59 11.40
CA SER A 118 -11.80 -6.22 9.98
C SER A 118 -13.19 -5.83 9.45
N GLU A 119 -14.19 -6.66 9.72
CA GLU A 119 -15.59 -6.45 9.32
C GLU A 119 -16.16 -5.17 9.96
N GLU A 120 -15.94 -4.95 11.25
CA GLU A 120 -16.33 -3.73 11.94
C GLU A 120 -15.69 -2.47 11.31
N ARG A 121 -14.40 -2.53 11.00
CA ARG A 121 -13.68 -1.41 10.36
C ARG A 121 -14.18 -1.14 8.94
N ILE A 122 -14.51 -2.19 8.17
CA ILE A 122 -15.12 -2.06 6.85
C ILE A 122 -16.47 -1.35 6.96
N GLN A 123 -17.36 -1.83 7.84
CA GLN A 123 -18.68 -1.24 8.04
C GLN A 123 -18.58 0.21 8.52
N LYS A 124 -17.66 0.50 9.43
CA LYS A 124 -17.40 1.85 9.92
C LYS A 124 -16.95 2.77 8.79
N ARG A 125 -15.95 2.36 7.98
CA ARG A 125 -15.48 3.16 6.84
C ARG A 125 -16.57 3.38 5.80
N TRP A 126 -17.43 2.39 5.58
CA TRP A 126 -18.58 2.51 4.69
C TRP A 126 -19.57 3.56 5.22
N ARG A 127 -20.00 3.46 6.48
CA ARG A 127 -20.91 4.46 7.10
C ARG A 127 -20.33 5.86 7.06
N GLU A 128 -19.09 6.04 7.52
CA GLU A 128 -18.43 7.36 7.54
C GLU A 128 -18.27 7.93 6.12
N GLY A 129 -18.05 7.07 5.12
CA GLY A 129 -18.00 7.48 3.71
C GLY A 129 -19.35 7.97 3.20
N ASN A 130 -20.44 7.27 3.53
CA ASN A 130 -21.79 7.69 3.15
C ASN A 130 -22.22 8.98 3.87
N GLU A 131 -21.95 9.09 5.18
CA GLU A 131 -22.21 10.33 5.94
C GLU A 131 -21.48 11.55 5.34
N ARG A 132 -20.25 11.38 4.87
CA ARG A 132 -19.53 12.44 4.13
C ARG A 132 -20.23 12.79 2.83
N ALA A 133 -20.63 11.80 2.04
CA ALA A 133 -21.28 12.02 0.76
C ALA A 133 -22.65 12.70 0.91
N GLU A 134 -23.38 12.43 1.98
CA GLU A 134 -24.62 13.15 2.33
C GLU A 134 -24.41 14.63 2.59
N ARG A 135 -23.22 15.02 3.08
CA ARG A 135 -22.81 16.42 3.22
C ARG A 135 -22.24 17.02 1.94
N GLY A 136 -22.28 16.28 0.82
CA GLY A 136 -21.70 16.69 -0.46
C GLY A 136 -20.17 16.47 -0.55
N GLU A 137 -19.59 15.69 0.36
CA GLU A 137 -18.16 15.42 0.41
C GLU A 137 -17.84 14.00 -0.10
N GLY A 138 -17.15 13.90 -1.23
CA GLY A 138 -16.70 12.60 -1.77
C GLY A 138 -17.82 11.79 -2.45
N LEU A 139 -17.58 10.49 -2.61
CA LEU A 139 -18.39 9.60 -3.45
C LEU A 139 -19.05 8.44 -2.67
N GLY A 140 -19.11 8.54 -1.35
CA GLY A 140 -19.65 7.50 -0.47
C GLY A 140 -18.59 6.56 0.10
N GLY A 141 -19.06 5.59 0.87
CA GLY A 141 -18.27 4.50 1.42
C GLY A 141 -18.18 3.31 0.46
N ARG A 142 -17.05 2.59 0.48
CA ARG A 142 -16.92 1.35 -0.27
C ARG A 142 -17.62 0.20 0.47
N TRP A 143 -18.60 -0.42 -0.19
CA TRP A 143 -19.15 -1.68 0.27
C TRP A 143 -18.19 -2.84 -0.02
N VAL A 144 -18.06 -3.76 0.92
CA VAL A 144 -17.29 -5.00 0.76
C VAL A 144 -18.21 -6.18 1.09
N PRO A 145 -18.52 -7.06 0.12
CA PRO A 145 -19.34 -8.24 0.37
C PRO A 145 -18.74 -9.18 1.44
N SER A 146 -19.60 -9.79 2.26
CA SER A 146 -19.18 -10.66 3.38
C SER A 146 -18.50 -11.94 2.90
N GLU A 147 -18.81 -12.40 1.69
CA GLU A 147 -18.19 -13.53 1.02
C GLU A 147 -16.71 -13.27 0.77
N PHE A 148 -16.34 -12.01 0.48
CA PHE A 148 -14.94 -11.63 0.32
C PHE A 148 -14.18 -11.74 1.64
N GLY A 149 -14.77 -11.28 2.75
CA GLY A 149 -14.19 -11.47 4.09
C GLY A 149 -14.04 -12.95 4.45
N SER A 150 -15.09 -13.74 4.22
CA SER A 150 -15.09 -15.19 4.46
C SER A 150 -14.00 -15.90 3.64
N TRP A 151 -13.77 -15.45 2.41
CA TRP A 151 -12.67 -15.93 1.60
C TRP A 151 -11.31 -15.45 2.13
N VAL A 152 -11.10 -14.18 2.48
CA VAL A 152 -9.80 -13.71 3.01
C VAL A 152 -9.37 -14.48 4.27
N TYR A 153 -10.31 -14.78 5.17
CA TYR A 153 -10.07 -15.49 6.44
C TYR A 153 -10.32 -17.00 6.38
N GLY A 154 -10.55 -17.55 5.18
CA GLY A 154 -10.98 -18.93 5.00
C GLY A 154 -9.83 -19.96 4.93
N ASP A 155 -8.63 -19.65 5.40
CA ASP A 155 -7.53 -20.62 5.41
C ASP A 155 -7.70 -21.66 6.53
N PRO A 156 -7.58 -22.98 6.25
CA PRO A 156 -7.76 -24.03 7.26
C PRO A 156 -6.80 -23.95 8.46
N GLY A 157 -5.67 -23.24 8.34
CA GLY A 157 -4.71 -23.02 9.41
C GLY A 157 -5.13 -21.96 10.45
N GLY A 158 -6.31 -21.36 10.31
CA GLY A 158 -6.82 -20.31 11.20
C GLY A 158 -6.15 -18.95 11.01
N ARG A 159 -5.31 -18.80 9.98
CA ARG A 159 -4.66 -17.54 9.58
C ARG A 159 -5.40 -16.92 8.38
N SER A 160 -5.08 -15.67 8.06
CA SER A 160 -5.59 -15.07 6.83
C SER A 160 -4.83 -15.63 5.60
N ARG A 161 -5.47 -15.70 4.44
CA ARG A 161 -4.78 -15.98 3.16
C ARG A 161 -3.62 -14.99 2.89
N PRO A 162 -3.79 -13.67 3.13
CA PRO A 162 -2.69 -12.71 3.08
C PRO A 162 -1.47 -13.09 3.91
N GLU A 163 -1.66 -13.51 5.18
CA GLU A 163 -0.57 -13.91 6.07
C GLU A 163 0.21 -15.09 5.50
N ALA A 164 -0.50 -16.10 4.99
CA ALA A 164 0.12 -17.25 4.34
C ALA A 164 0.92 -16.86 3.10
N ASN A 165 0.36 -16.00 2.24
CA ASN A 165 1.01 -15.56 1.01
C ASN A 165 2.20 -14.62 1.27
N ALA A 166 2.10 -13.72 2.25
CA ALA A 166 3.16 -12.82 2.66
C ALA A 166 4.36 -13.61 3.19
N ARG A 167 4.11 -14.62 4.03
CA ARG A 167 5.12 -15.56 4.50
C ARG A 167 5.75 -16.35 3.35
N MET A 168 4.93 -16.93 2.48
CA MET A 168 5.38 -17.71 1.32
C MET A 168 6.35 -16.88 0.45
N VAL A 169 5.98 -15.66 0.04
CA VAL A 169 6.87 -14.84 -0.79
C VAL A 169 8.12 -14.38 -0.03
N ALA A 170 8.02 -14.14 1.27
CA ALA A 170 9.17 -13.77 2.09
C ALA A 170 10.21 -14.89 2.19
N GLU A 171 9.76 -16.12 2.37
CA GLU A 171 10.63 -17.30 2.48
C GLU A 171 11.25 -17.66 1.13
N GLU A 172 10.44 -17.70 0.07
CA GLU A 172 10.85 -18.18 -1.26
C GLU A 172 11.62 -17.15 -2.09
N SER A 173 11.33 -15.85 -1.93
CA SER A 173 11.96 -14.82 -2.76
C SER A 173 13.36 -14.47 -2.27
N PRO A 174 14.40 -14.56 -3.13
CA PRO A 174 15.72 -14.06 -2.78
C PRO A 174 15.78 -12.53 -2.67
N ALA A 175 14.82 -11.79 -3.25
CA ALA A 175 14.78 -10.33 -3.21
C ALA A 175 14.22 -9.76 -1.89
N VAL A 176 13.55 -10.58 -1.08
CA VAL A 176 13.04 -10.12 0.22
C VAL A 176 14.18 -10.03 1.22
N SER A 177 14.50 -8.80 1.64
CA SER A 177 15.51 -8.51 2.68
C SER A 177 14.91 -8.35 4.06
N ARG A 178 13.62 -8.02 4.17
CA ARG A 178 12.92 -7.92 5.45
C ARG A 178 11.47 -8.33 5.36
N TYR A 179 11.01 -9.09 6.34
CA TYR A 179 9.62 -9.50 6.52
C TYR A 179 9.17 -9.12 7.91
N ARG A 180 8.07 -8.37 8.00
CA ARG A 180 7.49 -7.92 9.27
C ARG A 180 6.00 -8.23 9.31
N VAL A 181 5.54 -8.72 10.45
CA VAL A 181 4.12 -8.95 10.73
C VAL A 181 3.72 -8.09 11.91
N TYR A 182 2.77 -7.19 11.68
CA TYR A 182 2.15 -6.37 12.71
C TYR A 182 0.75 -6.91 13.00
N ARG A 183 0.43 -7.14 14.27
CA ARG A 183 -0.89 -7.65 14.67
C ARG A 183 -1.60 -6.64 15.57
N THR A 184 -2.89 -6.46 15.35
CA THR A 184 -3.77 -5.75 16.29
C THR A 184 -4.79 -6.74 16.85
N SER A 185 -4.78 -6.99 18.16
CA SER A 185 -5.81 -7.79 18.82
C SER A 185 -7.15 -7.05 18.88
N ALA A 186 -8.22 -7.75 19.27
CA ALA A 186 -9.52 -7.13 19.48
C ALA A 186 -9.47 -6.06 20.59
N GLU A 187 -8.79 -6.36 21.70
CA GLU A 187 -8.61 -5.44 22.83
C GLU A 187 -7.80 -4.20 22.41
N GLN A 188 -6.74 -4.39 21.62
CA GLN A 188 -5.97 -3.28 21.08
C GLN A 188 -6.81 -2.43 20.11
N ALA A 189 -7.67 -3.05 19.30
CA ALA A 189 -8.52 -2.34 18.37
C ALA A 189 -9.58 -1.50 19.09
N GLU A 190 -10.20 -2.04 20.14
CA GLU A 190 -11.15 -1.33 21.01
C GLU A 190 -10.48 -0.15 21.72
N ALA A 191 -9.30 -0.39 22.31
CA ALA A 191 -8.50 0.63 22.98
C ALA A 191 -7.83 1.63 22.03
N LYS A 192 -7.96 1.45 20.70
CA LYS A 192 -7.23 2.21 19.66
C LYS A 192 -5.71 2.24 19.90
N ALA A 193 -5.17 1.15 20.43
CA ALA A 193 -3.75 0.99 20.67
C ALA A 193 -2.98 0.74 19.36
N SER A 194 -1.67 0.98 19.39
CA SER A 194 -0.79 0.65 18.26
C SER A 194 -0.65 -0.86 18.08
N PRO A 195 -0.51 -1.36 16.84
CA PRO A 195 -0.27 -2.77 16.58
C PRO A 195 1.07 -3.23 17.19
N SER A 196 1.12 -4.49 17.62
CA SER A 196 2.36 -5.13 18.06
C SER A 196 3.13 -5.72 16.88
N LEU A 197 4.45 -5.59 16.89
CA LEU A 197 5.34 -6.29 15.95
C LEU A 197 5.53 -7.72 16.44
N GLU A 198 4.96 -8.71 15.75
CA GLU A 198 4.99 -10.12 16.14
C GLU A 198 6.17 -10.85 15.48
N THR A 199 6.45 -10.54 14.22
CA THR A 199 7.55 -11.14 13.46
C THR A 199 8.41 -10.02 12.87
N ASP A 200 9.72 -10.12 13.03
CA ASP A 200 10.71 -9.31 12.32
C ASP A 200 11.86 -10.21 11.89
N MET A 201 11.94 -10.45 10.59
CA MET A 201 12.95 -11.31 9.99
C MET A 201 13.73 -10.52 8.94
N SER A 202 15.03 -10.77 8.85
CA SER A 202 15.90 -10.11 7.88
C SER A 202 16.85 -11.09 7.21
N ARG A 203 17.26 -10.71 5.99
CA ARG A 203 18.24 -11.41 5.18
C ARG A 203 19.49 -10.55 5.09
N ALA A 204 20.63 -11.09 5.52
CA ALA A 204 21.91 -10.35 5.47
C ALA A 204 22.40 -10.11 4.03
N THR A 205 22.10 -11.07 3.14
CA THR A 205 22.48 -11.04 1.72
C THR A 205 21.33 -11.61 0.88
N ARG A 206 21.14 -11.08 -0.34
CA ARG A 206 20.15 -11.58 -1.30
C ARG A 206 20.26 -13.11 -1.44
N GLY A 207 19.15 -13.82 -1.25
CA GLY A 207 19.08 -15.29 -1.30
C GLY A 207 19.70 -16.08 -0.14
N GLY A 208 20.44 -15.45 0.80
CA GLY A 208 20.88 -16.10 2.06
C GLY A 208 19.71 -16.35 3.02
N PRO A 209 19.80 -17.06 4.15
CA PRO A 209 18.63 -17.38 4.98
C PRO A 209 17.90 -16.15 5.55
N LEU A 210 16.57 -16.25 5.64
CA LEU A 210 15.72 -15.30 6.37
C LEU A 210 15.72 -15.69 7.86
N VAL A 211 16.24 -14.84 8.74
CA VAL A 211 16.43 -15.14 10.16
C VAL A 211 15.82 -14.05 11.06
N PRO A 212 15.50 -14.34 12.33
CA PRO A 212 15.03 -13.32 13.25
C PRO A 212 15.98 -12.14 13.31
N THR A 213 15.46 -10.94 13.07
CA THR A 213 16.21 -9.70 13.17
C THR A 213 16.64 -9.54 14.62
N ARG A 214 17.96 -9.63 14.89
CA ARG A 214 18.48 -9.34 16.22
C ARG A 214 18.31 -7.85 16.46
N SER A 215 17.48 -7.50 17.44
CA SER A 215 17.33 -6.14 17.93
C SER A 215 18.66 -5.67 18.54
N ALA A 216 19.53 -5.07 17.74
CA ALA A 216 20.26 -3.92 18.25
C ALA A 216 19.22 -2.80 18.32
N GLU A 217 19.11 -2.12 19.47
CA GLU A 217 18.25 -0.95 19.63
C GLU A 217 18.29 -0.07 18.37
N ALA A 218 17.11 0.36 17.93
CA ALA A 218 16.84 1.02 16.67
C ALA A 218 17.84 2.12 16.29
N GLU A 219 18.94 1.77 15.62
CA GLU A 219 19.66 2.71 14.77
C GLU A 219 18.92 2.77 13.42
N LEU A 220 18.27 3.91 13.18
CA LEU A 220 17.80 4.30 11.85
C LEU A 220 18.92 4.02 10.83
N PRO A 221 18.65 3.27 9.74
CA PRO A 221 19.68 2.84 8.82
C PRO A 221 20.33 4.05 8.15
N ARG A 222 21.57 4.37 8.52
CA ARG A 222 22.44 5.26 7.73
C ARG A 222 22.73 4.55 6.40
N ALA A 223 22.43 5.23 5.30
CA ALA A 223 22.74 4.74 3.97
C ALA A 223 24.22 4.36 3.89
N ARG A 224 24.52 3.07 3.67
CA ARG A 224 25.88 2.63 3.39
C ARG A 224 26.24 3.05 1.96
N PRO A 225 27.30 3.84 1.74
CA PRO A 225 27.79 4.08 0.39
C PRO A 225 28.33 2.78 -0.19
N LEU A 226 28.01 2.54 -1.46
CA LEU A 226 28.56 1.42 -2.23
C LEU A 226 30.09 1.55 -2.30
N PRO A 227 30.84 0.43 -2.13
CA PRO A 227 32.29 0.47 -2.28
C PRO A 227 32.65 0.74 -3.75
N GLY A 228 33.41 1.82 -4.00
CA GLY A 228 34.01 2.06 -5.32
C GLY A 228 33.97 3.49 -5.87
N ILE A 229 33.40 4.48 -5.17
CA ILE A 229 33.43 5.88 -5.64
C ILE A 229 34.25 6.74 -4.67
N THR A 230 35.55 6.82 -4.91
CA THR A 230 36.41 7.86 -4.34
C THR A 230 36.03 9.19 -5.00
N ARG A 231 35.31 10.05 -4.27
CA ARG A 231 35.02 11.41 -4.71
C ARG A 231 36.31 12.23 -4.55
N ALA A 232 36.90 12.65 -5.67
CA ALA A 232 38.02 13.58 -5.69
C ALA A 232 37.63 14.90 -5.02
N VAL A 233 38.36 15.29 -3.98
CA VAL A 233 38.23 16.59 -3.32
C VAL A 233 39.10 17.57 -4.10
N GLY A 234 38.47 18.55 -4.76
CA GLY A 234 39.16 19.70 -5.36
C GLY A 234 39.60 20.71 -4.28
N PRO A 235 40.66 21.50 -4.50
CA PRO A 235 41.27 22.33 -3.47
C PRO A 235 40.41 23.58 -3.16
N ALA A 236 40.45 23.97 -1.88
CA ALA A 236 39.75 25.12 -1.33
C ALA A 236 40.24 26.45 -1.93
N ALA A 237 39.30 27.31 -2.31
CA ALA A 237 39.58 28.69 -2.72
C ALA A 237 39.92 29.55 -1.49
N SER A 238 41.04 30.25 -1.58
CA SER A 238 41.59 31.19 -0.60
C SER A 238 40.68 32.41 -0.38
N ALA A 239 40.44 32.75 0.88
CA ALA A 239 39.84 34.01 1.30
C ALA A 239 40.84 35.18 1.16
N ALA A 240 40.44 36.25 0.48
CA ALA A 240 41.15 37.52 0.49
C ALA A 240 40.17 38.70 0.71
N ALA A 241 40.46 39.41 1.81
CA ALA A 241 40.35 40.85 2.06
C ALA A 241 39.07 41.63 1.72
N GLY A 242 38.48 42.22 2.77
CA GLY A 242 37.53 43.32 2.66
C GLY A 242 37.18 43.96 4.01
N ARG A 243 38.05 44.86 4.50
CA ARG A 243 37.70 45.88 5.52
C ARG A 243 38.23 47.22 4.97
N PRO A 244 37.46 48.33 5.09
CA PRO A 244 37.60 49.13 6.32
C PRO A 244 36.32 49.85 6.77
N GLY A 245 36.29 50.24 8.04
CA GLY A 245 35.29 51.18 8.57
C GLY A 245 35.49 51.54 10.04
N ARG A 246 35.56 52.85 10.29
CA ARG A 246 35.78 53.64 11.54
C ARG A 246 37.25 54.02 11.77
N GLY A 247 37.65 55.29 11.95
CA GLY A 247 36.90 56.54 12.12
C GLY A 247 37.47 57.32 13.31
N ARG A 248 38.04 58.50 13.01
CA ARG A 248 38.73 59.48 13.87
C ARG A 248 40.17 59.14 14.28
#